data_AF-A0A971IZQ2-F1
#
_entry.id   AF-A0A971IZQ2-F1
#
_cell.length_a   1.000
_cell.length_b   1.000
_cell.length_c   1.000
_cell.angle_alpha   90.00
_cell.angle_beta   90.00
_cell.angle_gamma   90.00
#
_symmetry.space_group_name_H-M   'P 1'
#
loop_
_entity.id
_entity.type
_entity.pdbx_description
1 polymer ?
#
loop_
_entity_poly.entity_id
_entity_poly.type
_entity_poly.pdbx_seq_one_letter_code
_entity_poly.pdbx_strand_id
1 'polypeptide(L)'
;MATKSISYRDYAKRVTGCFLGKSIGGTLGGPYEGRLEPLSLTYYDPVPDGMLPNDDLDLQVVFLERIRRCGLPINRRILASAWLESIHFWPDEYGVAYRNLVHGLYPPLSGCFDNKFSCGMGAAIRSEIWACLAPGSPEVAVALAREDACVDHAGDGMYASVFLTSLQSMAFVESDIDLL
;
A
#
# COMPACT_ATOMS: atom_id res chain seq x y z
N MET A 1 -18.15 9.40 19.59
CA MET A 1 -17.74 7.99 19.79
C MET A 1 -16.59 7.97 20.79
N ALA A 2 -16.54 6.98 21.69
CA ALA A 2 -15.41 6.84 22.60
C ALA A 2 -14.13 6.56 21.80
N THR A 3 -13.05 7.30 22.06
CA THR A 3 -11.75 7.04 21.44
C THR A 3 -11.25 5.69 21.94
N LYS A 4 -11.32 4.67 21.08
CA LYS A 4 -10.74 3.36 21.40
C LYS A 4 -9.22 3.52 21.38
N SER A 5 -8.57 3.16 22.48
CA SER A 5 -7.10 3.24 22.62
C SER A 5 -6.51 1.82 22.57
N ILE A 6 -5.30 1.71 22.03
CA ILE A 6 -4.55 0.46 21.91
C ILE A 6 -3.26 0.55 22.71
N SER A 7 -2.89 -0.52 23.41
CA SER A 7 -1.60 -0.57 24.10
C SER A 7 -0.45 -0.64 23.09
N TYR A 8 0.73 -0.12 23.43
CA TYR A 8 1.89 -0.23 22.55
C TYR A 8 2.23 -1.70 22.22
N ARG A 9 2.06 -2.61 23.19
CA ARG A 9 2.29 -4.05 22.99
C ARG A 9 1.35 -4.64 21.94
N ASP A 10 0.07 -4.30 22.01
CA ASP A 10 -0.93 -4.81 21.06
C ASP A 10 -0.76 -4.16 19.69
N TYR A 11 -0.44 -2.86 19.66
CA TYR A 11 -0.08 -2.14 18.44
C TYR A 11 1.10 -2.82 17.73
N ALA A 12 2.22 -3.01 18.44
CA ALA A 12 3.41 -3.66 17.88
C ALA A 12 3.10 -5.07 17.37
N LYS A 13 2.31 -5.86 18.12
CA LYS A 13 1.87 -7.19 17.69
C LYS A 13 1.05 -7.13 16.40
N ARG A 14 0.13 -6.17 16.27
CA ARG A 14 -0.72 -6.00 15.07
C ARG A 14 0.08 -5.51 13.86
N VAL A 15 1.02 -4.57 14.04
CA VAL A 15 1.93 -4.15 12.98
C VAL A 15 2.76 -5.33 12.49
N THR A 16 3.35 -6.12 13.40
CA THR A 16 4.07 -7.35 13.02
C THR A 16 3.18 -8.32 12.25
N GLY A 17 1.94 -8.54 12.72
CA GLY A 17 0.97 -9.40 12.02
C GLY A 17 0.61 -8.89 10.62
N CYS A 18 0.50 -7.57 10.46
CA CYS A 18 0.22 -6.92 9.18
C CYS A 18 1.36 -7.15 8.17
N PHE A 19 2.61 -6.84 8.54
CA PHE A 19 3.77 -7.04 7.66
C PHE A 19 4.03 -8.52 7.35
N LEU A 20 3.85 -9.41 8.34
CA LEU A 20 3.93 -10.86 8.09
C LEU A 20 2.82 -11.32 7.15
N GLY A 21 1.58 -10.88 7.34
CA GLY A 21 0.46 -11.22 6.48
C GLY A 21 0.69 -10.77 5.04
N LYS A 22 1.23 -9.55 4.86
CA LYS A 22 1.58 -9.02 3.54
C LYS A 22 2.68 -9.83 2.87
N SER A 23 3.77 -10.09 3.59
CA SER A 23 4.90 -10.90 3.12
C SER A 23 4.47 -12.32 2.73
N ILE A 24 3.65 -12.97 3.57
CA ILE A 24 3.09 -14.29 3.32
C ILE A 24 2.19 -14.23 2.07
N GLY A 25 1.24 -13.29 2.01
CA GLY A 25 0.33 -13.15 0.87
C GLY A 25 1.06 -12.98 -0.46
N GLY A 26 2.02 -12.06 -0.52
CA GLY A 26 2.81 -11.82 -1.74
C GLY A 26 3.67 -13.03 -2.13
N THR A 27 4.32 -13.67 -1.17
CA THR A 27 5.16 -14.86 -1.42
C THR A 27 4.35 -16.03 -1.97
N LEU A 28 3.13 -16.23 -1.46
CA LEU A 28 2.28 -17.34 -1.86
C LEU A 28 1.49 -17.07 -3.14
N GLY A 29 1.10 -15.82 -3.37
CA GLY A 29 0.38 -15.40 -4.56
C GLY A 29 1.28 -15.32 -5.79
N GLY A 30 2.53 -14.86 -5.63
CA GLY A 30 3.46 -14.57 -6.73
C GLY A 30 3.62 -15.70 -7.76
N PRO A 31 3.85 -16.98 -7.39
CA PRO A 31 3.97 -18.08 -8.35
C PRO A 31 2.75 -18.30 -9.24
N TYR A 32 1.59 -17.79 -8.83
CA TYR A 32 0.30 -17.94 -9.49
C TYR A 32 -0.22 -16.65 -10.13
N GLU A 33 0.57 -15.57 -10.10
CA GLU A 33 0.20 -14.31 -10.71
C GLU A 33 -0.05 -14.48 -12.23
N GLY A 34 -1.13 -13.88 -12.72
CA GLY A 34 -1.55 -13.98 -14.13
C GLY A 34 -2.22 -15.30 -14.53
N ARG A 35 -2.38 -16.26 -13.61
CA ARG A 35 -3.19 -17.46 -13.83
C ARG A 35 -4.67 -17.10 -13.84
N LEU A 36 -5.39 -17.55 -14.86
CA LEU A 36 -6.82 -17.24 -15.05
C LEU A 36 -7.72 -18.42 -14.66
N GLU A 37 -7.12 -19.60 -14.50
CA GLU A 37 -7.77 -20.82 -14.07
C GLU A 37 -8.00 -20.86 -12.54
N PRO A 38 -9.10 -21.45 -12.05
CA PRO A 38 -9.26 -21.73 -10.63
C PRO A 38 -8.13 -22.63 -10.11
N LEU A 39 -7.44 -22.14 -9.08
CA LEU A 39 -6.36 -22.88 -8.43
C LEU A 39 -6.94 -23.83 -7.38
N SER A 40 -6.45 -25.06 -7.33
CA SER A 40 -6.85 -26.07 -6.33
C SER A 40 -5.75 -26.26 -5.29
N LEU A 41 -5.28 -25.15 -4.69
CA LEU A 41 -4.19 -25.17 -3.71
C LEU A 41 -4.72 -25.66 -2.36
N THR A 42 -4.06 -26.66 -1.80
CA THR A 42 -4.35 -27.20 -0.46
C THR A 42 -3.30 -26.81 0.57
N TYR A 43 -2.12 -26.43 0.10
CA TYR A 43 -1.01 -25.91 0.87
C TYR A 43 -0.10 -25.07 -0.04
N TYR A 44 1.00 -24.56 0.51
CA TYR A 44 2.05 -23.90 -0.27
C TYR A 44 2.70 -24.90 -1.21
N ASP A 45 2.61 -24.65 -2.51
CA ASP A 45 3.23 -25.47 -3.55
C ASP A 45 3.85 -24.55 -4.62
N PRO A 46 5.18 -24.52 -4.78
CA PRO A 46 6.16 -25.10 -3.86
C PRO A 46 6.11 -24.42 -2.49
N VAL A 47 6.58 -25.11 -1.43
CA VAL A 47 6.80 -24.46 -0.14
C VAL A 47 7.96 -23.48 -0.29
N PRO A 48 7.76 -22.17 -0.05
CA PRO A 48 8.81 -21.18 -0.18
C PRO A 48 9.89 -21.37 0.91
N ASP A 49 11.15 -21.18 0.53
CA ASP A 49 12.31 -21.18 1.45
C ASP A 49 12.60 -19.79 2.06
N GLY A 50 11.95 -18.76 1.54
CA GLY A 50 12.04 -17.38 2.00
C GLY A 50 10.98 -16.49 1.37
N MET A 51 11.03 -15.20 1.73
CA MET A 51 10.16 -14.19 1.12
C MET A 51 10.57 -13.94 -0.32
N LEU A 52 9.61 -13.89 -1.24
CA LEU A 52 9.85 -13.47 -2.61
C LEU A 52 9.81 -11.92 -2.72
N PRO A 53 10.65 -11.31 -3.58
CA PRO A 53 10.51 -9.90 -3.94
C PRO A 53 9.10 -9.63 -4.48
N ASN A 54 8.48 -8.54 -4.03
CA ASN A 54 7.12 -8.16 -4.43
C ASN A 54 6.93 -6.66 -4.23
N ASP A 55 6.44 -5.96 -5.25
CA ASP A 55 6.21 -4.51 -5.22
C ASP A 55 5.20 -4.11 -4.13
N ASP A 56 4.19 -4.95 -3.93
CA ASP A 56 3.29 -5.04 -2.78
C ASP A 56 3.92 -4.61 -1.43
N LEU A 57 5.05 -5.20 -1.05
CA LEU A 57 5.76 -4.91 0.21
C LEU A 57 6.96 -3.99 0.01
N ASP A 58 7.71 -4.17 -1.08
CA ASP A 58 8.97 -3.46 -1.31
C ASP A 58 8.74 -1.93 -1.42
N LEU A 59 7.64 -1.51 -2.05
CA LEU A 59 7.25 -0.09 -2.11
C LEU A 59 6.98 0.49 -0.72
N GLN A 60 6.35 -0.29 0.17
CA GLN A 60 6.09 0.13 1.55
C GLN A 60 7.42 0.32 2.31
N VAL A 61 8.41 -0.55 2.10
CA VAL A 61 9.73 -0.41 2.72
C VAL A 61 10.44 0.86 2.24
N VAL A 62 10.35 1.18 0.93
CA VAL A 62 10.88 2.44 0.39
C VAL A 62 10.21 3.65 1.06
N PHE A 63 8.89 3.63 1.22
CA PHE A 63 8.15 4.71 1.86
C PHE A 63 8.49 4.84 3.35
N LEU A 64 8.64 3.74 4.08
CA LEU A 64 9.11 3.75 5.46
C LEU A 64 10.51 4.35 5.59
N GLU A 65 11.43 4.02 4.69
CA GLU A 65 12.77 4.63 4.69
C GLU A 65 12.71 6.14 4.40
N ARG A 66 11.80 6.58 3.53
CA ARG A 66 11.56 8.01 3.29
C ARG A 66 11.02 8.71 4.52
N ILE A 67 10.04 8.12 5.19
CA ILE A 67 9.49 8.65 6.45
C ILE A 67 10.56 8.69 7.53
N ARG A 68 11.42 7.67 7.63
CA ARG A 68 12.53 7.63 8.59
C ARG A 68 13.53 8.78 8.38
N ARG A 69 13.76 9.20 7.14
CA ARG A 69 14.68 10.31 6.78
C ARG A 69 14.04 11.69 6.89
N CYS A 70 12.79 11.83 6.46
CA CYS A 70 12.13 13.13 6.31
C CYS A 70 11.20 13.48 7.49
N GLY A 71 10.78 12.50 8.29
CA GLY A 71 9.75 12.64 9.30
C GLY A 71 8.33 12.70 8.71
N LEU A 72 7.35 12.84 9.61
CA LEU A 72 5.95 13.10 9.28
C LEU A 72 5.60 14.59 9.47
N PRO A 73 4.61 15.13 8.72
CA PRO A 73 3.82 14.46 7.70
C PRO A 73 4.57 14.33 6.36
N ILE A 74 4.39 13.20 5.69
CA ILE A 74 4.87 13.00 4.31
C ILE A 74 3.80 13.48 3.32
N ASN A 75 4.21 13.96 2.15
CA ASN A 75 3.30 14.41 1.11
C ASN A 75 3.67 13.80 -0.25
N ARG A 76 2.78 13.95 -1.23
CA ARG A 76 2.91 13.42 -2.59
C ARG A 76 4.18 13.86 -3.31
N ARG A 77 4.76 15.02 -2.96
CA ARG A 77 6.01 15.50 -3.57
C ARG A 77 7.22 14.70 -3.05
N ILE A 78 7.27 14.45 -1.75
CA ILE A 78 8.31 13.62 -1.15
C ILE A 78 8.20 12.18 -1.67
N LEU A 79 6.98 11.64 -1.77
CA LEU A 79 6.75 10.31 -2.32
C LEU A 79 7.10 10.24 -3.81
N ALA A 80 6.73 11.23 -4.62
CA ALA A 80 7.14 11.31 -6.01
C ALA A 80 8.67 11.37 -6.19
N SER A 81 9.40 12.05 -5.31
CA SER A 81 10.87 11.99 -5.31
C SER A 81 11.39 10.59 -4.99
N ALA A 82 10.73 9.84 -4.09
CA ALA A 82 11.08 8.46 -3.81
C ALA A 82 10.90 7.55 -5.04
N TRP A 83 9.83 7.77 -5.80
CA TRP A 83 9.61 7.10 -7.09
C TRP A 83 10.75 7.38 -8.08
N LEU A 84 11.23 8.61 -8.16
CA LEU A 84 12.33 8.97 -9.07
C LEU A 84 13.70 8.43 -8.63
N GLU A 85 13.93 8.32 -7.32
CA GLU A 85 15.26 8.05 -6.77
C GLU A 85 15.50 6.58 -6.40
N SER A 86 14.44 5.82 -6.12
CA SER A 86 14.58 4.52 -5.42
C SER A 86 13.77 3.39 -6.05
N ILE A 87 12.72 3.71 -6.79
CA ILE A 87 11.90 2.70 -7.45
C ILE A 87 12.36 2.62 -8.90
N HIS A 88 12.72 1.44 -9.39
CA HIS A 88 13.24 1.24 -10.75
C HIS A 88 12.44 0.14 -11.48
N PHE A 89 11.15 0.05 -11.18
CA PHE A 89 10.24 -0.99 -11.64
C PHE A 89 8.97 -0.34 -12.19
N TRP A 90 8.60 -0.70 -13.42
CA TRP A 90 7.69 0.12 -14.26
C TRP A 90 6.55 -0.63 -14.97
N PRO A 91 5.94 -1.69 -14.41
CA PRO A 91 4.73 -2.23 -15.02
C PRO A 91 3.60 -1.21 -14.94
N ASP A 92 2.71 -1.26 -15.94
CA ASP A 92 1.37 -0.69 -15.91
C ASP A 92 1.27 0.74 -15.33
N GLU A 93 0.55 0.94 -14.23
CA GLU A 93 0.35 2.24 -13.58
C GLU A 93 1.67 2.93 -13.22
N TYR A 94 2.64 2.19 -12.69
CA TYR A 94 3.89 2.73 -12.15
C TYR A 94 4.78 3.27 -13.26
N GLY A 95 4.83 2.57 -14.40
CA GLY A 95 5.60 3.00 -15.55
C GLY A 95 5.07 4.30 -16.16
N VAL A 96 3.74 4.42 -16.29
CA VAL A 96 3.11 5.65 -16.78
C VAL A 96 3.33 6.80 -15.81
N ALA A 97 3.14 6.56 -14.51
CA ALA A 97 3.37 7.55 -13.47
C ALA A 97 4.81 8.05 -13.46
N TYR A 98 5.79 7.14 -13.53
CA TYR A 98 7.19 7.51 -13.60
C TYR A 98 7.53 8.32 -14.85
N ARG A 99 7.07 7.88 -16.03
CA ARG A 99 7.19 8.65 -17.28
C ARG A 99 6.67 10.08 -17.08
N ASN A 100 5.48 10.21 -16.51
CA ASN A 100 4.87 11.51 -16.24
C ASN A 100 5.73 12.36 -15.29
N LEU A 101 6.24 11.77 -14.21
CA LEU A 101 7.13 12.45 -13.25
C LEU A 101 8.42 12.94 -13.91
N VAL A 102 9.06 12.12 -14.75
CA VAL A 102 10.27 12.50 -15.52
C VAL A 102 10.00 13.67 -16.46
N HIS A 103 8.79 13.77 -17.01
CA HIS A 103 8.36 14.89 -17.85
C HIS A 103 7.80 16.09 -17.07
N GLY A 104 7.93 16.10 -15.73
CA GLY A 104 7.52 17.22 -14.89
C GLY A 104 6.02 17.29 -14.60
N LEU A 105 5.25 16.26 -14.96
CA LEU A 105 3.87 16.11 -14.53
C LEU A 105 3.86 15.47 -13.14
N TYR A 106 3.67 16.30 -12.12
CA TYR A 106 3.68 15.86 -10.73
C TYR A 106 2.29 15.45 -10.22
N PRO A 107 2.20 14.72 -9.10
CA PRO A 107 0.92 14.29 -8.54
C PRO A 107 -0.01 15.48 -8.25
N PRO A 108 -1.33 15.37 -8.54
CA PRO A 108 -2.02 14.14 -8.92
C PRO A 108 -1.98 13.82 -10.43
N LEU A 109 -1.40 14.70 -11.27
CA LEU A 109 -1.39 14.51 -12.72
C LEU A 109 -0.54 13.30 -13.13
N SER A 110 0.52 12.99 -12.39
CA SER A 110 1.34 11.81 -12.67
C SER A 110 0.52 10.52 -12.67
N GLY A 111 -0.42 10.37 -11.74
CA GLY A 111 -1.24 9.16 -11.61
C GLY A 111 -2.39 9.04 -12.60
N CYS A 112 -2.81 10.13 -13.25
CA CYS A 112 -4.01 10.12 -14.11
C CYS A 112 -3.76 10.49 -15.58
N PHE A 113 -2.75 11.32 -15.87
CA PHE A 113 -2.53 11.81 -17.23
C PHE A 113 -2.05 10.69 -18.14
N ASP A 114 -2.87 10.35 -19.14
CA ASP A 114 -2.58 9.28 -20.10
C ASP A 114 -2.25 7.93 -19.42
N ASN A 115 -2.84 7.70 -18.24
CA ASN A 115 -2.69 6.47 -17.48
C ASN A 115 -3.96 5.62 -17.55
N LYS A 116 -4.00 4.67 -18.49
CA LYS A 116 -5.11 3.72 -18.63
C LYS A 116 -5.22 2.71 -17.49
N PHE A 117 -4.18 2.60 -16.65
CA PHE A 117 -4.10 1.69 -15.51
C PHE A 117 -4.43 2.39 -14.18
N SER A 118 -4.83 3.67 -14.21
CA SER A 118 -5.01 4.46 -12.99
C SER A 118 -6.02 3.88 -11.99
N CYS A 119 -6.92 3.02 -12.46
CA CYS A 119 -7.90 2.29 -11.65
C CYS A 119 -7.43 0.89 -11.21
N GLY A 120 -6.14 0.58 -11.34
CA GLY A 120 -5.51 -0.66 -10.91
C GLY A 120 -5.42 -0.81 -9.39
N MET A 121 -4.80 -1.90 -8.97
CA MET A 121 -4.70 -2.29 -7.55
C MET A 121 -3.42 -1.82 -6.87
N GLY A 122 -2.44 -1.28 -7.60
CA GLY A 122 -1.14 -0.92 -7.06
C GLY A 122 -1.19 0.00 -5.84
N ALA A 123 -2.10 0.98 -5.78
CA ALA A 123 -2.25 1.82 -4.59
C ALA A 123 -2.94 1.10 -3.41
N ALA A 124 -3.83 0.17 -3.71
CA ALA A 124 -4.64 -0.56 -2.74
C ALA A 124 -3.83 -1.63 -2.01
N ILE A 125 -2.93 -2.32 -2.73
CA ILE A 125 -2.06 -3.36 -2.18
C ILE A 125 -0.92 -2.81 -1.30
N ARG A 126 -0.80 -1.50 -1.13
CA ARG A 126 0.17 -0.85 -0.22
C ARG A 126 -0.52 0.09 0.75
N SER A 127 -1.79 -0.13 1.02
CA SER A 127 -2.65 0.71 1.86
C SER A 127 -2.33 0.60 3.36
N GLU A 128 -1.81 -0.56 3.78
CA GLU A 128 -1.68 -0.95 5.17
C GLU A 128 -0.55 -0.24 5.93
N ILE A 129 0.49 0.23 5.22
CA ILE A 129 1.52 1.10 5.82
C ILE A 129 0.89 2.35 6.46
N TRP A 130 -0.09 2.95 5.79
CA TRP A 130 -0.75 4.17 6.26
C TRP A 130 -1.66 3.90 7.44
N ALA A 131 -2.35 2.75 7.43
CA ALA A 131 -3.12 2.27 8.58
C ALA A 131 -2.24 1.99 9.80
N CYS A 132 -1.06 1.38 9.59
CA CYS A 132 -0.09 1.14 10.66
C CYS A 132 0.44 2.44 11.28
N LEU A 133 0.59 3.52 10.49
CA LEU A 133 1.06 4.82 11.00
C LEU A 133 -0.02 5.61 11.76
N ALA A 134 -1.29 5.27 11.56
CA ALA A 134 -2.43 5.95 12.17
C ALA A 134 -3.50 4.94 12.65
N PRO A 135 -3.20 4.07 13.62
CA PRO A 135 -4.11 3.04 14.10
C PRO A 135 -5.31 3.66 14.83
N GLY A 136 -6.53 3.23 14.49
CA GLY A 136 -7.78 3.75 15.05
C GLY A 136 -8.07 5.21 14.70
N SER A 137 -7.36 5.78 13.72
CA SER A 137 -7.53 7.15 13.23
C SER A 137 -7.65 7.16 11.70
N PRO A 138 -8.78 6.63 11.16
CA PRO A 138 -8.94 6.42 9.73
C PRO A 138 -8.81 7.71 8.92
N GLU A 139 -9.21 8.87 9.47
CA GLU A 139 -9.09 10.15 8.79
C GLU A 139 -7.63 10.54 8.53
N VAL A 140 -6.74 10.28 9.50
CA VAL A 140 -5.30 10.53 9.36
C VAL A 140 -4.67 9.52 8.42
N ALA A 141 -5.03 8.24 8.54
CA ALA A 141 -4.53 7.17 7.68
C ALA A 141 -4.89 7.44 6.20
N VAL A 142 -6.15 7.79 5.94
CA VAL A 142 -6.66 8.12 4.59
C VAL A 142 -5.99 9.37 4.02
N ALA A 143 -5.70 10.38 4.85
CA ALA A 143 -5.00 11.56 4.38
C ALA A 143 -3.60 11.19 3.84
N LEU A 144 -2.86 10.33 4.55
CA LEU A 144 -1.56 9.83 4.10
C LEU A 144 -1.68 8.95 2.85
N ALA A 145 -2.65 8.03 2.83
CA ALA A 145 -2.89 7.16 1.67
C ALA A 145 -3.25 7.94 0.41
N ARG A 146 -3.95 9.08 0.52
CA ARG A 146 -4.24 9.96 -0.63
C ARG A 146 -3.00 10.67 -1.17
N GLU A 147 -2.09 11.09 -0.30
CA GLU A 147 -0.82 11.67 -0.72
C GLU A 147 0.00 10.67 -1.53
N ASP A 148 -0.11 9.39 -1.19
CA ASP A 148 0.58 8.30 -1.87
C ASP A 148 -0.12 7.83 -3.15
N ALA A 149 -1.38 7.42 -3.06
CA ALA A 149 -2.15 6.86 -4.17
C ALA A 149 -2.27 7.81 -5.36
N CYS A 150 -2.28 9.13 -5.14
CA CYS A 150 -2.38 10.08 -6.25
C CYS A 150 -1.09 10.19 -7.10
N VAL A 151 0.01 9.56 -6.68
CA VAL A 151 1.26 9.57 -7.43
C VAL A 151 1.15 8.71 -8.68
N ASP A 152 0.49 7.55 -8.57
CA ASP A 152 0.42 6.51 -9.59
C ASP A 152 -1.01 6.11 -10.00
N HIS A 153 -2.02 6.47 -9.21
CA HIS A 153 -3.43 6.11 -9.44
C HIS A 153 -4.38 7.31 -9.43
N ALA A 154 -5.60 7.06 -9.93
CA ALA A 154 -6.74 7.96 -9.87
C ALA A 154 -8.06 7.18 -9.96
N GLY A 155 -9.20 7.83 -9.69
CA GLY A 155 -10.51 7.17 -9.73
C GLY A 155 -10.58 5.99 -8.77
N ASP A 156 -11.08 4.85 -9.26
CA ASP A 156 -11.36 3.67 -8.45
C ASP A 156 -10.11 3.06 -7.80
N GLY A 157 -8.94 3.18 -8.43
CA GLY A 157 -7.67 2.70 -7.83
C GLY A 157 -7.30 3.48 -6.57
N MET A 158 -7.54 4.80 -6.58
CA MET A 158 -7.38 5.64 -5.39
C MET A 158 -8.49 5.37 -4.36
N TYR A 159 -9.73 5.17 -4.80
CA TYR A 159 -10.85 4.90 -3.88
C TYR A 159 -10.70 3.55 -3.16
N ALA A 160 -10.22 2.52 -3.85
CA ALA A 160 -9.90 1.23 -3.25
C ALA A 160 -8.84 1.36 -2.16
N SER A 161 -7.76 2.10 -2.41
CA SER A 161 -6.72 2.39 -1.41
C SER A 161 -7.29 3.11 -0.19
N VAL A 162 -8.09 4.17 -0.39
CA VAL A 162 -8.75 4.92 0.69
C VAL A 162 -9.66 4.02 1.52
N PHE A 163 -10.47 3.20 0.86
CA PHE A 163 -11.38 2.28 1.54
C PHE A 163 -10.62 1.28 2.41
N LEU A 164 -9.63 0.60 1.84
CA LEU A 164 -8.83 -0.40 2.56
C LEU A 164 -8.03 0.23 3.71
N THR A 165 -7.39 1.39 3.50
CA THR A 165 -6.66 2.08 4.57
C THR A 165 -7.57 2.45 5.74
N SER A 166 -8.79 2.94 5.46
CA SER A 166 -9.77 3.28 6.51
C SER A 166 -10.15 2.05 7.32
N LEU A 167 -10.51 0.96 6.64
CA LEU A 167 -10.88 -0.32 7.25
C LEU A 167 -9.74 -0.89 8.10
N GLN A 168 -8.54 -0.96 7.54
CA GLN A 168 -7.34 -1.47 8.22
C GLN A 168 -6.97 -0.62 9.45
N SER A 169 -7.11 0.71 9.36
CA SER A 169 -6.86 1.60 10.51
C SER A 169 -7.82 1.29 11.64
N MET A 170 -9.11 1.13 11.34
CA MET A 170 -10.13 0.77 12.33
C MET A 170 -9.90 -0.62 12.92
N ALA A 171 -9.43 -1.59 12.12
CA ALA A 171 -9.13 -2.96 12.57
C ALA A 171 -8.04 -3.06 13.64
N PHE A 172 -7.29 -1.99 13.94
CA PHE A 172 -6.41 -1.97 15.10
C PHE A 172 -7.17 -1.95 16.43
N VAL A 173 -8.35 -1.32 16.45
CA VAL A 173 -9.12 -1.05 17.68
C VAL A 173 -10.52 -1.68 17.67
N GLU A 174 -10.96 -2.17 16.51
CA GLU A 174 -12.20 -2.93 16.32
C GLU A 174 -11.88 -4.35 15.85
N SER A 175 -12.57 -5.34 16.42
CA SER A 175 -12.45 -6.76 16.06
C SER A 175 -13.76 -7.34 15.53
N ASP A 176 -14.88 -6.66 15.76
CA ASP A 176 -16.17 -7.04 15.20
C ASP A 176 -16.24 -6.59 13.73
N ILE A 177 -16.38 -7.56 12.83
CA ILE A 177 -16.43 -7.31 11.39
C ILE A 177 -17.71 -6.60 10.97
N ASP A 178 -18.79 -6.72 11.74
CA ASP A 178 -20.07 -6.05 11.44
C ASP A 178 -20.03 -4.55 11.81
N LEU A 179 -19.01 -4.13 12.57
CA LEU A 179 -18.76 -2.74 12.97
C LEU A 179 -17.66 -2.05 12.15
N LEU A 180 -16.93 -2.82 11.32
CA LEU A 180 -15.87 -2.36 10.43
C LEU A 180 -16.43 -1.92 9.07
#